data_AF-A0A0N8HZ04-F1
#
_entry.id   AF-A0A0N8HZ04-F1
#
_cell.length_a   1.000
_cell.length_b   1.000
_cell.length_c   1.000
_cell.angle_alpha   90.00
_cell.angle_beta   90.00
_cell.angle_gamma   90.00
#
_symmetry.space_group_name_H-M   'P 1'
#
loop_
_entity.id
_entity.type
_entity.pdbx_description
1 polymer ?
#
loop_
_entity_poly.entity_id
_entity_poly.type
_entity_poly.pdbx_seq_one_letter_code
_entity_poly.pdbx_strand_id
1 'polypeptide(L)'
;MTITVYTKPGCGPCKLTIGRFKNAGLDPQVVDITATPAALEYITEELGYVQAPVVVYERDGSEDHWSGLNPDKINQVIALETPST
;
A
#
# COMPACT_ATOMS: atom_id res chain seq x y z
N MET A 1 -2.71 -8.40 -10.42
CA MET A 1 -2.01 -7.38 -9.63
C MET A 1 -2.57 -7.43 -8.22
N THR A 2 -1.76 -7.07 -7.23
CA THR A 2 -2.18 -6.90 -5.84
C THR A 2 -1.65 -5.58 -5.33
N ILE A 3 -2.49 -4.79 -4.64
CA ILE A 3 -2.05 -3.62 -3.88
C ILE A 3 -2.39 -3.91 -2.43
N THR A 4 -1.40 -4.12 -1.58
CA THR A 4 -1.57 -4.33 -0.14
C THR A 4 -1.12 -3.09 0.60
N VAL A 5 -2.01 -2.50 1.39
CA VAL A 5 -1.75 -1.34 2.25
C VAL A 5 -1.78 -1.79 3.71
N TYR A 6 -0.59 -1.92 4.28
CA TYR A 6 -0.40 -2.14 5.71
C TYR A 6 -0.66 -0.83 6.45
N THR A 7 -1.58 -0.87 7.40
CA THR A 7 -2.13 0.29 8.09
C THR A 7 -2.13 0.10 9.60
N LYS A 8 -2.51 1.14 10.34
CA LYS A 8 -2.79 1.11 11.77
C LYS A 8 -3.93 2.08 12.13
N PRO A 9 -4.61 1.88 13.28
CA PRO A 9 -5.67 2.79 13.74
C PRO A 9 -5.19 4.24 13.86
N GLY A 10 -6.05 5.19 13.52
CA GLY A 10 -5.75 6.62 13.60
C GLY A 10 -4.77 7.14 12.53
N CYS A 11 -4.34 6.32 11.57
CA CYS A 11 -3.39 6.73 10.53
C CYS A 11 -4.05 7.55 9.41
N GLY A 12 -3.94 8.89 9.50
CA GLY A 12 -4.39 9.81 8.45
C GLY A 12 -3.77 9.54 7.07
N PRO A 13 -2.44 9.42 6.95
CA PRO A 13 -1.77 9.06 5.69
C PRO A 13 -2.28 7.76 5.07
N CYS A 14 -2.58 6.74 5.87
CA CYS A 14 -3.10 5.47 5.39
C CYS A 14 -4.48 5.64 4.75
N LYS A 15 -5.38 6.40 5.39
CA LYS A 15 -6.72 6.70 4.84
C LYS A 15 -6.61 7.43 3.50
N LEU A 16 -5.66 8.37 3.37
CA LEU A 16 -5.42 9.09 2.12
C LEU A 16 -4.92 8.17 1.01
N THR A 17 -3.94 7.29 1.31
CA THR A 17 -3.43 6.30 0.34
C THR A 17 -4.55 5.36 -0.14
N ILE A 18 -5.32 4.77 0.79
CA ILE A 18 -6.44 3.88 0.47
C ILE A 18 -7.49 4.62 -0.37
N GLY A 19 -7.84 5.84 0.03
CA GLY A 19 -8.81 6.67 -0.68
C GLY A 19 -8.38 6.99 -2.11
N ARG A 20 -7.09 7.27 -2.36
CA ARG A 20 -6.57 7.53 -3.71
C ARG A 20 -6.73 6.32 -4.63
N PHE A 21 -6.36 5.13 -4.17
CA PHE A 21 -6.55 3.91 -4.95
C PHE A 21 -8.04 3.64 -5.22
N LYS A 22 -8.89 3.73 -4.20
CA LYS A 22 -10.34 3.53 -4.35
C LYS A 22 -10.98 4.54 -5.31
N ASN A 23 -10.58 5.81 -5.25
CA ASN A 23 -11.07 6.85 -6.16
C ASN A 23 -10.65 6.59 -7.62
N ALA A 24 -9.54 5.89 -7.84
CA ALA A 24 -9.10 5.46 -9.16
C ALA A 24 -9.75 4.13 -9.62
N GLY A 25 -10.69 3.58 -8.85
CA GLY A 25 -11.35 2.31 -9.15
C GLY A 25 -10.54 1.06 -8.79
N LEU A 26 -9.45 1.22 -8.03
CA LEU A 26 -8.62 0.11 -7.54
C LEU A 26 -9.04 -0.27 -6.13
N ASP A 27 -9.06 -1.57 -5.82
CA ASP A 27 -9.43 -2.06 -4.47
C ASP A 27 -8.20 -2.62 -3.75
N PRO A 28 -7.49 -1.81 -2.94
CA PRO A 28 -6.34 -2.29 -2.19
C PRO A 28 -6.78 -3.19 -1.04
N GLN A 29 -6.04 -4.28 -0.81
CA GLN A 29 -6.12 -5.05 0.42
C GLN A 29 -5.60 -4.20 1.57
N VAL A 30 -6.35 -4.13 2.67
CA VAL A 30 -5.98 -3.30 3.82
C VAL A 30 -5.71 -4.23 4.99
N VAL A 31 -4.48 -4.17 5.52
CA VAL A 31 -4.03 -5.05 6.61
C VAL A 31 -3.66 -4.20 7.81
N ASP A 32 -4.40 -4.35 8.91
CA ASP A 32 -4.06 -3.68 10.17
C ASP A 32 -2.94 -4.43 10.90
N ILE A 33 -1.76 -3.81 10.93
CA ILE A 33 -0.56 -4.37 11.56
C ILE A 33 -0.69 -4.49 13.08
N THR A 34 -1.62 -3.77 13.70
CA THR A 34 -1.87 -3.86 15.14
C THR A 34 -2.69 -5.09 15.52
N ALA A 35 -3.41 -5.66 14.55
CA ALA A 35 -4.21 -6.87 14.72
C ALA A 35 -3.59 -8.11 14.07
N THR A 36 -2.53 -7.93 13.27
CA THR A 36 -1.90 -8.98 12.47
C THR A 36 -0.39 -9.03 12.73
N PRO A 37 0.08 -9.78 13.76
CA PRO A 37 1.49 -9.81 14.13
C PRO A 37 2.43 -10.21 12.99
N ALA A 38 2.06 -11.19 12.17
CA ALA A 38 2.85 -11.60 11.02
C ALA A 38 3.01 -10.49 9.96
N ALA A 39 2.01 -9.61 9.82
CA ALA A 39 2.11 -8.47 8.93
C ALA A 39 3.05 -7.39 9.49
N LEU A 40 3.05 -7.19 10.82
CA LEU A 40 3.99 -6.30 11.49
C LEU A 40 5.43 -6.80 11.29
N GLU A 41 5.66 -8.09 11.56
CA GLU A 41 6.95 -8.76 11.38
C GLU A 41 7.45 -8.62 9.94
N TYR A 42 6.62 -8.95 8.96
CA TYR A 42 6.94 -8.78 7.54
C TYR A 42 7.39 -7.34 7.21
N ILE A 43 6.62 -6.32 7.62
CA ILE A 43 6.99 -4.95 7.28
C ILE A 43 8.23 -4.44 8.02
N THR A 44 8.50 -4.92 9.25
CA THR A 44 9.63 -4.43 10.06
C THR A 44 10.91 -5.22 9.86
N GLU A 45 10.82 -6.54 9.75
CA GLU A 45 11.97 -7.44 9.73
C GLU A 45 12.39 -7.78 8.30
N GLU A 46 11.43 -8.01 7.40
CA GLU A 46 11.73 -8.34 6.00
C GLU A 46 11.90 -7.08 5.15
N LEU A 47 10.97 -6.13 5.24
CA LEU A 47 11.03 -4.89 4.45
C LEU A 47 11.79 -3.75 5.13
N GLY A 48 12.02 -3.82 6.45
CA GLY A 48 12.78 -2.81 7.20
C GLY A 48 12.06 -1.48 7.46
N TYR A 49 10.74 -1.42 7.32
CA TYR A 49 9.95 -0.21 7.53
C TYR A 49 9.39 -0.10 8.94
N VAL A 50 9.37 1.13 9.47
CA VAL A 50 8.80 1.44 10.79
C VAL A 50 7.62 2.43 10.73
N GLN A 51 7.31 2.93 9.54
CA GLN A 51 6.25 3.93 9.30
C GLN A 51 5.10 3.33 8.49
N ALA A 52 3.87 3.58 8.94
CA ALA A 52 2.66 3.29 8.16
C ALA A 52 2.18 4.53 7.36
N PRO A 53 1.55 4.35 6.18
CA PRO A 53 1.29 3.06 5.54
C PRO A 53 2.57 2.45 4.97
N VAL A 54 2.61 1.11 4.87
CA VAL A 54 3.50 0.43 3.92
C VAL A 54 2.62 -0.08 2.80
N VAL A 55 3.00 0.19 1.55
CA VAL A 55 2.30 -0.32 0.38
C VAL A 55 3.22 -1.31 -0.32
N VAL A 56 2.69 -2.49 -0.61
CA VAL A 56 3.31 -3.49 -1.48
C VAL A 56 2.44 -3.61 -2.72
N TYR A 57 3.07 -3.51 -3.88
CA TYR A 57 2.43 -3.60 -5.18
C TYR A 57 3.09 -4.72 -5.97
N GLU A 58 2.29 -5.73 -6.31
CA GLU A 58 2.73 -6.89 -7.07
C GLU A 58 2.05 -6.92 -8.44
N ARG A 59 2.85 -7.00 -9.51
CA ARG A 59 2.37 -7.09 -10.88
C ARG A 59 3.29 -7.97 -11.71
N ASP A 60 2.72 -8.95 -12.41
CA ASP A 60 3.43 -9.80 -13.39
C ASP A 60 4.73 -10.43 -12.86
N GLY A 61 4.75 -10.82 -11.58
CA GLY A 61 5.91 -11.41 -10.91
C GLY A 61 6.97 -10.42 -10.44
N SER A 62 6.74 -9.12 -10.60
CA SER A 62 7.55 -8.04 -10.02
C SER A 62 6.86 -7.46 -8.79
N GLU A 63 7.66 -7.07 -7.81
CA GLU A 63 7.22 -6.41 -6.58
C GLU A 63 7.88 -5.02 -6.46
N ASP A 64 7.10 -4.01 -6.09
CA ASP A 64 7.57 -2.70 -5.65
C ASP A 64 6.89 -2.36 -4.33
N HIS A 65 7.62 -1.74 -3.42
CA HIS A 65 7.09 -1.40 -2.10
C HIS A 65 7.65 -0.07 -1.59
N TRP A 66 6.85 0.62 -0.77
CA TRP A 66 7.26 1.87 -0.15
C TRP A 66 6.55 2.09 1.18
N SER A 67 7.07 3.02 1.98
CA SER A 67 6.42 3.47 3.21
C SER A 67 6.04 4.96 3.13
N GLY A 68 5.07 5.34 3.97
CA GLY A 68 4.53 6.70 4.04
C GLY A 68 3.56 7.05 2.90
N LEU A 69 2.98 8.25 2.99
CA LEU A 69 2.18 8.80 1.91
C LEU A 69 3.12 9.27 0.79
N ASN A 70 3.13 8.54 -0.33
CA ASN A 70 3.93 8.85 -1.51
C ASN A 70 3.01 9.06 -2.73
N PRO A 71 2.58 10.30 -3.01
CA PRO A 71 1.67 10.58 -4.12
C PRO A 71 2.21 10.14 -5.49
N ASP A 72 3.53 10.22 -5.70
CA ASP A 72 4.13 9.87 -6.99
C ASP A 72 4.06 8.36 -7.25
N LYS A 73 4.44 7.54 -6.27
CA LYS A 73 4.28 6.07 -6.34
C LYS A 73 2.81 5.67 -6.50
N ILE A 74 1.90 6.32 -5.77
CA ILE A 74 0.46 6.08 -5.89
C ILE A 74 -0.02 6.37 -7.31
N ASN A 75 0.34 7.53 -7.86
CA ASN A 75 -0.05 7.93 -9.21
C ASN A 75 0.58 7.02 -10.27
N GLN A 76 1.81 6.56 -10.07
CA GLN A 76 2.47 5.59 -10.94
C GLN A 76 1.69 4.28 -11.00
N VAL A 77 1.34 3.71 -9.83
CA VAL A 77 0.54 2.48 -9.76
C VAL A 77 -0.83 2.68 -10.40
N ILE A 78 -1.49 3.81 -10.16
CA ILE A 78 -2.78 4.12 -10.82
C ILE A 78 -2.60 4.14 -12.35
N ALA A 79 -1.62 4.87 -12.87
CA ALA A 79 -1.39 4.96 -14.31
C ALA A 79 -1.07 3.59 -14.94
N LEU A 80 -0.39 2.71 -14.21
CA LEU A 80 -0.08 1.35 -14.62
C LEU A 80 -1.32 0.44 -14.68
N GLU A 81 -2.30 0.63 -13.80
CA GLU A 81 -3.48 -0.23 -13.66
C GLU A 81 -4.73 0.30 -14.36
N THR A 82 -4.80 1.61 -14.63
CA THR A 82 -5.88 2.23 -15.39
C THR A 82 -5.32 2.88 -16.65
N PRO A 83 -4.83 2.10 -17.64
CA PRO A 83 -4.38 2.68 -18.89
C PRO A 83 -5.56 3.35 -19.59
N SER A 84 -5.43 4.65 -19.84
CA SER A 84 -6.39 5.44 -20.61
C SER A 84 -6.64 4.75 -21.95
N THR A 85 -7.90 4.39 -22.21
CA THR A 85 -8.37 4.00 -23.56
C THR A 85 -8.34 5.21 -24.48
#